data_AF-A0A2G0WHA7-F1
#
_entry.id   AF-A0A2G0WHA7-F1
#
_cell.length_a   1.000
_cell.length_b   1.000
_cell.length_c   1.000
_cell.angle_alpha   90.00
_cell.angle_beta   90.00
_cell.angle_gamma   90.00
#
_symmetry.space_group_name_H-M   'P 1'
#
loop_
_entity.id
_entity.type
_entity.pdbx_description
1 polymer ?
#
loop_
_entity_poly.entity_id
_entity_poly.type
_entity_poly.pdbx_seq_one_letter_code
_entity_poly.pdbx_strand_id
1 'polypeptide(L)'
;MHQVVEGALNVIAAESSEPKYTEAFSAVRAVVVEFGEENLADRLFADIPDSISFLQVARLFDFLAWQTDDNGSAMTRAAERWLVEGTDLRKIQIALNLEVYPFPDEHEMYRVLSDVAVTFPQMADRCQQLISSRKSR
;
A
#
# COMPACT_ATOMS: atom_id res chain seq x y z
N MET A 1 7.41 9.40 13.02
CA MET A 1 6.03 8.94 13.17
C MET A 1 5.23 9.95 13.93
N HIS A 2 4.26 10.52 13.25
CA HIS A 2 3.27 11.44 13.79
C HIS A 2 2.26 10.69 14.66
N GLN A 3 1.75 11.34 15.71
CA GLN A 3 0.85 10.70 16.68
C GLN A 3 -0.45 10.20 16.04
N VAL A 4 -1.00 10.91 15.04
CA VAL A 4 -2.21 10.50 14.32
C VAL A 4 -1.97 9.23 13.50
N VAL A 5 -0.78 9.10 12.89
CA VAL A 5 -0.39 7.91 12.12
C VAL A 5 -0.19 6.72 13.05
N GLU A 6 0.50 6.92 14.16
CA GLU A 6 0.68 5.91 15.21
C GLU A 6 -0.67 5.43 15.75
N GLY A 7 -1.58 6.36 16.05
CA GLY A 7 -2.93 6.04 16.52
C GLY A 7 -3.71 5.19 15.51
N ALA A 8 -3.70 5.57 14.24
CA ALA A 8 -4.35 4.80 13.19
C ALA A 8 -3.76 3.38 13.04
N LEU A 9 -2.43 3.25 13.03
CA LEU A 9 -1.76 1.96 12.96
C LEU A 9 -2.11 1.06 14.16
N ASN A 10 -2.18 1.63 15.37
CA ASN A 10 -2.55 0.90 16.58
C ASN A 10 -4.01 0.41 16.53
N VAL A 11 -4.94 1.25 16.07
CA VAL A 11 -6.35 0.86 15.92
C VAL A 11 -6.51 -0.22 14.85
N ILE A 12 -5.84 -0.09 13.71
CA ILE A 12 -5.83 -1.12 12.65
C ILE A 12 -5.30 -2.46 13.20
N ALA A 13 -4.27 -2.42 14.03
CA ALA A 13 -3.74 -3.63 14.67
C ALA A 13 -4.72 -4.24 15.67
N ALA A 14 -5.39 -3.42 16.49
CA ALA A 14 -6.37 -3.88 17.47
C ALA A 14 -7.61 -4.50 16.80
N GLU A 15 -8.12 -3.90 15.72
CA GLU A 15 -9.27 -4.42 14.97
C GLU A 15 -8.88 -5.53 13.98
N SER A 16 -7.59 -5.89 13.85
CA SER A 16 -7.17 -6.94 12.93
C SER A 16 -7.80 -8.32 13.21
N SER A 17 -8.28 -8.53 14.45
CA SER A 17 -9.02 -9.73 14.88
C SER A 17 -10.55 -9.62 14.74
N GLU A 18 -11.12 -8.45 14.44
CA GLU A 18 -12.57 -8.22 14.35
C GLU A 18 -12.97 -7.45 13.06
N PRO A 19 -13.81 -8.02 12.19
CA PRO A 19 -13.95 -7.55 10.80
C PRO A 19 -14.81 -6.28 10.60
N LYS A 20 -15.16 -5.54 11.66
CA LYS A 20 -16.05 -4.36 11.52
C LYS A 20 -15.31 -3.10 11.08
N TYR A 21 -14.02 -2.97 11.43
CA TYR A 21 -13.12 -1.85 11.06
C TYR A 21 -13.67 -0.42 11.28
N THR A 22 -14.70 -0.25 12.10
CA THR A 22 -15.37 1.05 12.28
C THR A 22 -14.43 2.08 12.87
N GLU A 23 -13.61 1.67 13.85
CA GLU A 23 -12.66 2.57 14.49
C GLU A 23 -11.46 2.85 13.57
N ALA A 24 -11.00 1.84 12.81
CA ALA A 24 -9.94 2.00 11.82
C ALA A 24 -10.32 3.03 10.75
N PHE A 25 -11.52 2.98 10.19
CA PHE A 25 -11.98 3.99 9.23
C PHE A 25 -11.94 5.41 9.81
N SER A 26 -12.41 5.58 11.05
CA SER A 26 -12.41 6.87 11.72
C SER A 26 -10.99 7.37 12.01
N ALA A 27 -10.10 6.49 12.46
CA ALA A 27 -8.71 6.82 12.76
C ALA A 27 -7.91 7.16 11.50
N VAL A 28 -8.14 6.42 10.41
CA VAL A 28 -7.49 6.68 9.12
C VAL A 28 -8.01 7.98 8.49
N ARG A 29 -9.29 8.31 8.64
CA ARG A 29 -9.81 9.61 8.23
C ARG A 29 -9.10 10.77 8.93
N ALA A 30 -8.73 10.61 10.21
CA ALA A 30 -7.97 11.63 10.92
C ALA A 30 -6.57 11.83 10.30
N VAL A 31 -5.95 10.78 9.76
CA VAL A 31 -4.68 10.89 9.01
C VAL A 31 -4.87 11.76 7.77
N VAL A 32 -5.94 11.55 6.99
CA VAL A 32 -6.24 12.36 5.80
C VAL A 32 -6.46 13.82 6.17
N VAL A 33 -7.21 14.10 7.24
CA VAL A 33 -7.47 15.46 7.73
C VAL A 33 -6.19 16.18 8.15
N GLU A 34 -5.30 15.46 8.85
CA GLU A 34 -4.04 16.04 9.37
C GLU A 34 -3.00 16.25 8.26
N PHE A 35 -2.85 15.28 7.36
CA PHE A 35 -1.80 15.31 6.36
C PHE A 35 -2.24 15.99 5.04
N GLY A 36 -3.53 16.02 4.75
CA GLY A 36 -4.02 16.28 3.39
C GLY A 36 -3.63 15.16 2.42
N GLU A 37 -4.07 15.26 1.17
CA GLU A 37 -3.91 14.17 0.18
C GLU A 37 -2.68 14.31 -0.72
N GLU A 38 -2.11 15.51 -0.81
CA GLU A 38 -0.97 15.78 -1.69
C GLU A 38 0.27 14.97 -1.27
N ASN A 39 0.72 14.09 -2.17
CA ASN A 39 1.85 13.17 -1.97
C ASN A 39 1.74 12.34 -0.68
N LEU A 40 0.51 12.03 -0.26
CA LEU A 40 0.23 11.40 1.04
C LEU A 40 0.99 10.07 1.22
N ALA A 41 1.00 9.22 0.19
CA ALA A 41 1.70 7.93 0.21
C ALA A 41 3.19 8.07 0.58
N ASP A 42 3.92 8.95 -0.12
CA ASP A 42 5.35 9.14 0.12
C ASP A 42 5.64 9.81 1.46
N ARG A 43 4.79 10.77 1.85
CA ARG A 43 4.93 11.45 3.14
C ARG A 43 4.71 10.48 4.31
N LEU A 44 3.70 9.62 4.22
CA LEU A 44 3.46 8.59 5.22
C LEU A 44 4.59 7.55 5.23
N PHE A 45 5.05 7.11 4.07
CA PHE A 45 6.20 6.21 3.99
C PHE A 45 7.44 6.80 4.68
N ALA A 46 7.71 8.09 4.48
CA ALA A 46 8.84 8.78 5.13
C ALA A 46 8.64 8.99 6.64
N ASP A 47 7.41 9.15 7.12
CA ASP A 47 7.11 9.34 8.54
C ASP A 47 7.10 8.02 9.34
N ILE A 48 6.72 6.90 8.71
CA ILE A 48 6.56 5.60 9.36
C ILE A 48 7.91 4.86 9.45
N PRO A 49 8.42 4.58 10.66
CA PRO A 49 9.73 3.94 10.85
C PRO A 49 9.72 2.48 10.38
N ASP A 50 10.89 1.96 10.04
CA ASP A 50 11.10 0.59 9.55
C ASP A 50 10.74 -0.50 10.57
N SER A 51 10.62 -0.14 11.86
CA SER A 51 10.12 -1.03 12.90
C SER A 51 8.65 -1.42 12.72
N ILE A 52 7.88 -0.64 11.96
CA ILE A 52 6.49 -0.97 11.61
C ILE A 52 6.49 -1.88 10.38
N SER A 53 5.86 -3.05 10.54
CA SER A 53 5.75 -4.06 9.48
C SER A 53 5.12 -3.47 8.21
N PHE A 54 5.70 -3.80 7.05
CA PHE A 54 5.17 -3.38 5.75
C PHE A 54 3.72 -3.80 5.53
N LEU A 55 3.28 -4.92 6.11
CA LEU A 55 1.88 -5.38 6.01
C LEU A 55 0.92 -4.45 6.74
N GLN A 56 1.33 -3.91 7.88
CA GLN A 56 0.51 -2.95 8.62
C GLN A 56 0.41 -1.62 7.87
N VAL A 57 1.50 -1.22 7.20
CA VAL A 57 1.51 -0.03 6.33
C VAL A 57 0.65 -0.23 5.08
N ALA A 58 0.75 -1.39 4.42
CA ALA A 58 -0.13 -1.73 3.29
C ALA A 58 -1.60 -1.65 3.68
N ARG A 59 -1.95 -2.19 4.85
CA ARG A 59 -3.32 -2.12 5.36
C ARG A 59 -3.80 -0.69 5.66
N LEU A 60 -2.93 0.16 6.22
CA LEU A 60 -3.21 1.59 6.35
C LEU A 60 -3.50 2.22 4.97
N PHE A 61 -2.72 1.87 3.96
CA PHE A 61 -2.87 2.40 2.60
C PHE A 61 -4.17 1.93 1.94
N ASP A 62 -4.57 0.69 2.16
CA ASP A 62 -5.87 0.18 1.71
C ASP A 62 -7.02 0.97 2.34
N PHE A 63 -6.99 1.25 3.65
CA PHE A 63 -7.99 2.11 4.28
C PHE A 63 -7.97 3.54 3.75
N LEU A 64 -6.79 4.10 3.51
CA LEU A 64 -6.65 5.46 2.96
C LEU A 64 -7.29 5.57 1.58
N ALA A 65 -7.17 4.54 0.73
CA ALA A 65 -7.80 4.53 -0.58
C ALA A 65 -9.33 4.73 -0.53
N TRP A 66 -9.98 4.32 0.57
CA TRP A 66 -11.41 4.53 0.80
C TRP A 66 -11.75 5.87 1.46
N GLN A 67 -10.76 6.59 2.00
CA GLN A 67 -10.97 7.83 2.79
C GLN A 67 -10.53 9.11 2.07
N THR A 68 -9.81 8.99 0.96
CA THR A 68 -9.40 10.12 0.10
C THR A 68 -10.52 10.52 -0.87
N ASP A 69 -10.61 11.80 -1.19
CA ASP A 69 -11.59 12.38 -2.12
C ASP A 69 -11.45 11.79 -3.54
N ASP A 70 -10.24 11.39 -3.94
CA ASP A 70 -9.98 10.79 -5.25
C ASP A 70 -10.21 9.26 -5.32
N ASN A 71 -10.81 8.68 -4.27
CA ASN A 71 -11.06 7.24 -4.11
C ASN A 71 -9.78 6.39 -4.29
N GLY A 72 -8.65 6.87 -3.76
CA GLY A 72 -7.39 6.11 -3.73
C GLY A 72 -6.62 6.15 -5.03
N SER A 73 -7.00 7.02 -5.97
CA SER A 73 -6.36 7.13 -7.27
C SER A 73 -4.89 7.55 -7.12
N ALA A 74 -4.59 8.53 -6.27
CA ALA A 74 -3.23 8.96 -5.97
C ALA A 74 -2.44 7.88 -5.22
N MET A 75 -3.09 7.13 -4.32
CA MET A 75 -2.45 6.03 -3.59
C MET A 75 -2.02 4.91 -4.54
N THR A 76 -2.89 4.55 -5.48
CA THR A 76 -2.61 3.54 -6.51
C THR A 76 -1.46 3.99 -7.41
N ARG A 77 -1.48 5.24 -7.89
CA ARG A 77 -0.39 5.80 -8.70
C ARG A 77 0.95 5.81 -7.96
N ALA A 78 0.95 6.09 -6.65
CA ALA A 78 2.17 6.05 -5.86
C ALA A 78 2.73 4.61 -5.76
N ALA A 79 1.87 3.63 -5.50
CA ALA A 79 2.26 2.22 -5.46
C ALA A 79 2.80 1.72 -6.81
N GLU A 80 2.14 2.07 -7.93
CA GLU A 80 2.61 1.79 -9.29
C GLU A 80 3.99 2.41 -9.54
N ARG A 81 4.15 3.69 -9.20
CA ARG A 81 5.44 4.38 -9.33
C ARG A 81 6.53 3.69 -8.53
N TRP A 82 6.28 3.27 -7.30
CA TRP A 82 7.25 2.55 -6.48
C TRP A 82 7.68 1.21 -7.11
N LEU A 83 6.75 0.50 -7.74
CA LEU A 83 7.05 -0.74 -8.47
C LEU A 83 7.88 -0.47 -9.73
N VAL A 84 7.57 0.60 -10.46
CA VAL A 84 8.36 1.03 -11.63
C VAL A 84 9.77 1.47 -11.24
N GLU A 85 9.89 2.23 -10.13
CA GLU A 85 11.18 2.67 -9.60
C GLU A 85 12.04 1.49 -9.17
N GLY A 86 11.46 0.44 -8.59
CA GLY A 86 12.11 -0.86 -8.39
C GLY A 86 13.38 -0.81 -7.53
N THR A 87 13.53 0.15 -6.62
CA THR A 87 14.79 0.40 -5.89
C THR A 87 14.67 0.24 -4.38
N ASP A 88 13.48 0.42 -3.81
CA ASP A 88 13.22 0.32 -2.37
C ASP A 88 12.38 -0.93 -2.08
N LEU A 89 12.98 -1.90 -1.41
CA LEU A 89 12.33 -3.17 -1.08
C LEU A 89 11.08 -2.98 -0.22
N ARG A 90 11.07 -2.04 0.74
CA ARG A 90 9.93 -1.85 1.65
C ARG A 90 8.75 -1.25 0.90
N LYS A 91 9.01 -0.28 0.01
CA LYS A 91 7.97 0.27 -0.88
C LYS A 91 7.37 -0.81 -1.80
N ILE A 92 8.22 -1.67 -2.36
CA ILE A 92 7.79 -2.80 -3.19
C ILE A 92 6.94 -3.77 -2.37
N GLN A 93 7.36 -4.12 -1.15
CA GLN A 93 6.60 -4.99 -0.26
C GLN A 93 5.23 -4.39 0.07
N ILE A 94 5.14 -3.09 0.32
CA ILE A 94 3.85 -2.42 0.54
C ILE A 94 2.99 -2.50 -0.72
N ALA A 95 3.52 -2.08 -1.87
CA ALA A 95 2.79 -2.01 -3.13
C ALA A 95 2.27 -3.38 -3.61
N LEU A 96 3.04 -4.46 -3.44
CA LEU A 96 2.63 -5.82 -3.81
C LEU A 96 1.57 -6.43 -2.87
N ASN A 97 1.30 -5.82 -1.72
CA ASN A 97 0.38 -6.32 -0.70
C ASN A 97 -0.86 -5.42 -0.49
N LEU A 98 -1.07 -4.42 -1.36
CA LEU A 98 -2.34 -3.71 -1.42
C LEU A 98 -3.45 -4.62 -1.97
N GLU A 99 -4.70 -4.34 -1.61
CA GLU A 99 -5.87 -5.08 -2.11
C GLU A 99 -6.19 -4.72 -3.58
N VAL A 100 -5.75 -3.55 -4.03
CA VAL A 100 -5.92 -3.08 -5.40
C VAL A 100 -4.93 -3.77 -6.34
N TYR A 101 -5.42 -4.13 -7.51
CA TYR A 101 -4.63 -4.79 -8.54
C TYR A 101 -3.64 -3.80 -9.20
N PRO A 102 -2.34 -4.08 -9.26
CA PRO A 102 -1.36 -3.12 -9.77
C PRO A 102 -1.43 -3.02 -11.30
N PHE A 103 -1.40 -1.79 -11.81
CA PHE A 103 -1.44 -1.39 -13.22
C PHE A 103 -2.74 -1.77 -13.97
N PRO A 104 -3.36 -0.81 -14.68
CA PRO A 104 -4.48 -1.11 -15.57
C PRO A 104 -4.06 -1.97 -16.78
N ASP A 105 -2.90 -1.65 -17.38
CA ASP A 105 -2.35 -2.32 -18.55
C ASP A 105 -1.64 -3.63 -18.18
N GLU A 106 -2.06 -4.71 -18.83
CA GLU A 106 -1.50 -6.04 -18.55
C GLU A 106 -0.04 -6.13 -18.96
N HIS A 107 0.35 -5.63 -20.13
CA HIS A 107 1.73 -5.75 -20.60
C HIS A 107 2.71 -5.00 -19.71
N GLU A 108 2.33 -3.80 -19.27
CA GLU A 108 3.08 -3.02 -18.31
C GLU A 108 3.20 -3.76 -16.98
N MET A 109 2.10 -4.28 -16.45
CA MET A 109 2.14 -5.06 -15.21
C MET A 109 3.11 -6.23 -15.31
N TYR A 110 3.01 -7.02 -16.39
CA TYR A 110 3.85 -8.19 -16.61
C TYR A 110 5.33 -7.81 -16.64
N ARG A 111 5.67 -6.74 -17.38
CA ARG A 111 7.03 -6.24 -17.47
C ARG A 111 7.54 -5.82 -16.10
N VAL A 112 6.83 -4.92 -15.41
CA VAL A 112 7.27 -4.36 -14.11
C VAL A 112 7.39 -5.45 -13.05
N LEU A 113 6.40 -6.34 -12.92
CA LEU A 113 6.45 -7.41 -11.91
C LEU A 113 7.53 -8.45 -12.22
N SER A 114 7.85 -8.70 -13.49
CA SER A 114 8.97 -9.56 -13.87
C SER A 114 10.30 -8.92 -13.52
N ASP A 115 10.47 -7.61 -13.78
CA ASP A 115 11.69 -6.87 -13.44
C ASP A 115 11.91 -6.81 -11.91
N VAL A 116 10.83 -6.60 -11.14
CA VAL A 116 10.85 -6.64 -9.67
C VAL A 116 11.23 -8.03 -9.16
N ALA A 117 10.68 -9.11 -9.74
CA ALA A 117 11.01 -10.48 -9.35
C ALA A 117 12.47 -10.84 -9.59
N VAL A 118 13.08 -10.33 -10.66
CA VAL A 118 14.52 -10.50 -10.95
C VAL A 118 15.37 -9.70 -9.95
N THR A 119 14.97 -8.46 -9.67
CA THR A 119 15.74 -7.54 -8.80
C THR A 119 15.65 -7.94 -7.32
N PHE A 120 14.47 -8.39 -6.88
CA PHE A 120 14.20 -8.83 -5.51
C PHE A 120 13.63 -10.26 -5.52
N PRO A 121 14.51 -11.30 -5.60
CA PRO A 121 14.08 -12.69 -5.68
C PRO A 121 13.13 -13.14 -4.56
N GLN A 122 13.25 -12.53 -3.38
CA GLN A 122 12.34 -12.77 -2.24
C GLN A 122 10.88 -12.39 -2.52
N MET A 123 10.62 -11.52 -3.48
CA MET A 123 9.26 -11.10 -3.90
C MET A 123 8.75 -11.87 -5.13
N ALA A 124 9.57 -12.73 -5.74
CA ALA A 124 9.25 -13.39 -7.00
C ALA A 124 7.94 -14.21 -6.95
N ASP A 125 7.70 -14.94 -5.86
CA ASP A 125 6.48 -15.72 -5.66
C ASP A 125 5.24 -14.82 -5.65
N ARG A 126 5.32 -13.68 -4.95
CA ARG A 126 4.21 -12.72 -4.88
C ARG A 126 3.94 -12.07 -6.24
N CYS A 127 5.00 -11.69 -6.96
CA CYS A 127 4.89 -11.18 -8.33
C CYS A 127 4.22 -12.21 -9.25
N GLN A 128 4.63 -13.48 -9.20
CA GLN A 128 4.02 -14.55 -10.00
C GLN A 128 2.54 -14.80 -9.65
N GLN A 129 2.17 -14.75 -8.37
CA GLN A 129 0.78 -14.90 -7.94
C GLN A 129 -0.10 -13.80 -8.55
N LEU A 130 0.35 -12.54 -8.47
CA LEU A 130 -0.33 -11.42 -9.08
C LEU A 130 -0.45 -11.65 -10.59
N ILE A 131 0.65 -11.79 -11.31
CA ILE A 131 0.70 -12.08 -12.76
C ILE A 131 -0.31 -13.18 -13.16
N SER A 132 -0.31 -14.31 -12.45
CA SER A 132 -1.18 -15.46 -12.74
C SER A 132 -2.66 -15.15 -12.51
N SER A 133 -2.99 -14.40 -11.46
CA SER A 133 -4.38 -14.01 -11.17
C SER A 133 -4.98 -13.06 -12.22
N ARG A 134 -4.17 -12.29 -12.98
CA ARG A 134 -4.67 -11.48 -14.11
C ARG A 134 -5.18 -12.34 -15.25
N LYS A 135 -4.42 -13.37 -15.60
CA LYS A 135 -4.71 -14.31 -16.69
C LYS A 135 -6.01 -15.08 -16.48
N SER A 136 -6.43 -15.24 -15.23
CA SER A 136 -7.65 -15.96 -14.86
C SER A 136 -8.91 -15.09 -14.79
N ARG A 137 -8.81 -13.77 -15.02
CA ARG A 137 -9.96 -12.85 -15.11
C ARG A 137 -10.39 -12.65 -16.55
#